data_AF-A0A6M3L1A4-F1
#
_entry.id   AF-A0A6M3L1A4-F1
#
_cell.length_a   1.000
_cell.length_b   1.000
_cell.length_c   1.000
_cell.angle_alpha   90.00
_cell.angle_beta   90.00
_cell.angle_gamma   90.00
#
_symmetry.space_group_name_H-M   'P 1'
#
loop_
_entity.id
_entity.type
_entity.pdbx_description
1 polymer ?
#
loop_
_entity_poly.entity_id
_entity_poly.type
_entity_poly.pdbx_seq_one_letter_code
_entity_poly.pdbx_strand_id
1 'polypeptide(L)'
;MIIFHHNDLDGRCAGAIALRWARENHIILEGNLQKKLLTVEVDYKDKIDEESISPGEYIIVVDFSFKPEVMIPLLQKGVHVTWIDHHKTAAEY
;
A
#
# COMPACT_ATOMS: atom_id res chain seq x y z
N MET A 1 1.09 -0.45 9.18
CA MET A 1 0.91 0.22 7.88
C MET A 1 1.67 -0.57 6.85
N ILE A 2 1.08 -0.76 5.67
CA ILE A 2 1.71 -1.51 4.56
C ILE A 2 1.87 -0.58 3.36
N ILE A 3 3.06 -0.56 2.77
CA ILE A 3 3.37 0.21 1.56
C ILE A 3 3.60 -0.79 0.44
N PHE A 4 2.67 -0.83 -0.51
CA PHE A 4 2.82 -1.60 -1.75
C PHE A 4 3.40 -0.72 -2.83
N HIS A 5 4.40 -1.23 -3.55
CA HIS A 5 5.02 -0.51 -4.65
C HIS A 5 5.45 -1.46 -5.76
N HIS A 6 5.48 -0.96 -6.99
CA HIS A 6 5.93 -1.74 -8.13
C HIS A 6 7.43 -2.13 -8.01
N ASN A 7 7.85 -3.16 -8.76
CA ASN A 7 9.16 -3.79 -8.66
C ASN A 7 10.24 -3.20 -9.59
N ASP A 8 9.94 -2.08 -10.24
CA ASP A 8 10.87 -1.34 -11.08
C ASP A 8 11.49 -0.15 -10.34
N LEU A 9 12.16 0.74 -11.07
CA LEU A 9 12.90 1.84 -10.46
C LEU A 9 11.96 2.91 -9.87
N ASP A 10 10.88 3.24 -10.58
CA ASP A 10 9.94 4.27 -10.14
C ASP A 10 9.21 3.79 -8.87
N GLY A 11 8.69 2.56 -8.88
CA GLY A 11 8.05 1.96 -7.72
C GLY A 11 8.95 1.89 -6.49
N ARG A 12 10.22 1.46 -6.63
CA ARG A 12 11.16 1.44 -5.50
C ARG A 12 11.47 2.83 -4.96
N CYS A 13 11.61 3.83 -5.82
CA CYS A 13 11.83 5.22 -5.42
C CYS A 13 10.60 5.79 -4.70
N ALA A 14 9.41 5.60 -5.27
CA ALA A 14 8.14 6.03 -4.69
C ALA A 14 7.88 5.35 -3.33
N GLY A 15 8.14 4.05 -3.22
CA GLY A 15 8.05 3.28 -1.99
C GLY A 15 8.99 3.80 -0.90
N ALA A 16 10.24 4.16 -1.26
CA ALA A 16 11.19 4.76 -0.33
C ALA A 16 10.74 6.15 0.16
N ILE A 17 10.14 6.97 -0.71
CA ILE A 17 9.58 8.28 -0.36
C ILE A 17 8.38 8.12 0.59
N ALA A 18 7.45 7.21 0.28
CA ALA A 18 6.31 6.91 1.15
C ALA A 18 6.75 6.40 2.53
N LEU A 19 7.79 5.54 2.56
CA LEU A 19 8.38 5.03 3.79
C LEU A 19 8.98 6.17 4.63
N ARG A 20 9.70 7.09 3.99
CA ARG A 20 10.26 8.28 4.65
C ARG A 20 9.16 9.15 5.24
N TRP A 21 8.13 9.47 4.47
CA TRP A 21 6.99 10.26 4.93
C TRP A 21 6.29 9.61 6.14
N ALA A 22 6.04 8.30 6.08
CA ALA A 22 5.40 7.55 7.17
C ALA A 22 6.22 7.58 8.48
N ARG A 23 7.56 7.56 8.37
CA ARG A 23 8.47 7.69 9.52
C ARG A 23 8.46 9.11 10.09
N GLU A 24 8.54 10.13 9.25
CA GLU A 24 8.62 11.54 9.67
C GLU A 24 7.31 12.05 10.30
N ASN A 25 6.17 11.50 9.91
CA ASN A 25 4.85 11.93 10.42
C ASN A 25 4.38 11.14 11.65
N HIS A 26 5.24 10.33 12.27
CA HIS A 26 4.90 9.52 13.45
C HIS A 26 3.57 8.75 13.31
N ILE A 27 3.22 8.30 12.09
CA ILE A 27 2.06 7.42 11.89
C ILE A 27 2.28 6.05 12.58
N ILE A 28 3.52 5.81 13.01
CA ILE A 28 3.87 4.90 14.09
C ILE A 28 3.71 5.66 15.41
N LEU A 29 2.59 5.45 16.11
CA LEU A 29 2.40 5.97 17.47
C LEU A 29 3.49 5.40 18.39
N GLU A 30 4.45 6.25 18.75
CA GLU A 30 5.36 6.03 19.87
C GLU A 30 4.50 5.85 21.14
N GLY A 31 4.28 4.59 21.52
CA GLY A 31 3.45 4.24 22.67
C GLY A 31 2.70 2.91 22.54
N ASN A 32 2.54 2.38 21.32
CA ASN A 32 2.05 1.02 21.08
C ASN A 32 3.01 0.30 20.14
N LEU A 33 3.99 -0.39 20.73
CA LEU A 33 4.77 -1.44 20.09
C LEU A 33 3.82 -2.40 19.37
N GLN A 34 3.71 -2.34 18.03
CA GLN A 34 3.51 -3.50 17.14
C GLN A 34 3.03 -3.21 15.71
N LYS A 35 2.65 -1.99 15.30
CA LYS A 35 2.38 -1.76 13.86
C LYS A 35 3.69 -1.68 13.08
N LYS A 36 4.20 -2.84 12.68
CA LYS A 36 5.35 -2.99 11.78
C LYS A 36 5.04 -2.22 10.50
N LEU A 37 5.93 -1.29 10.15
CA LEU A 37 5.92 -0.63 8.84
C LEU A 37 6.49 -1.63 7.84
N LEU A 38 5.64 -2.12 6.95
CA LEU A 38 6.00 -3.10 5.93
C LEU A 38 6.07 -2.43 4.57
N THR A 39 7.15 -2.65 3.84
CA THR A 39 7.22 -2.37 2.40
C THR A 39 7.10 -3.70 1.68
N VAL A 40 6.24 -3.75 0.66
CA VAL A 40 5.95 -4.95 -0.11
C VAL A 40 6.12 -4.58 -1.58
N GLU A 41 7.18 -5.11 -2.17
CA GLU A 41 7.40 -5.03 -3.61
C GLU A 41 6.41 -5.97 -4.32
N VAL A 42 5.75 -5.50 -5.37
CA VAL A 42 4.74 -6.25 -6.12
C VAL A 42 4.92 -6.11 -7.64
N ASP A 43 4.47 -7.13 -8.35
CA ASP A 43 4.31 -7.18 -9.80
C ASP A 43 2.84 -7.52 -10.13
N TYR A 44 2.36 -7.19 -11.33
CA TYR A 44 0.98 -7.47 -11.77
C TYR A 44 0.61 -8.95 -11.79
N LYS A 45 1.61 -9.83 -11.84
CA LYS A 45 1.44 -11.29 -11.77
C LYS A 45 1.29 -11.82 -10.33
N ASP A 46 1.62 -11.00 -9.34
CA ASP A 46 1.66 -11.45 -7.95
C ASP A 46 0.25 -11.50 -7.37
N LYS A 47 0.01 -12.48 -6.50
CA LYS A 47 -1.20 -12.54 -5.67
C LYS A 47 -0.86 -11.99 -4.30
N ILE A 48 -1.66 -11.04 -3.83
CA ILE A 48 -1.54 -10.56 -2.46
C ILE A 48 -2.46 -11.35 -1.55
N ASP A 49 -2.02 -11.55 -0.30
CA ASP A 49 -2.84 -12.15 0.74
C ASP A 49 -3.68 -11.06 1.43
N GLU A 50 -4.85 -10.76 0.87
CA GLU A 50 -5.80 -9.77 1.39
C GLU A 50 -6.33 -10.14 2.79
N GLU A 51 -6.37 -11.43 3.11
CA GLU A 51 -6.86 -11.92 4.41
C GLU A 51 -5.93 -11.47 5.54
N SER A 52 -4.62 -11.44 5.28
CA SER A 52 -3.59 -10.97 6.22
C SER A 52 -3.70 -9.49 6.58
N ILE A 53 -4.36 -8.66 5.74
CA ILE A 53 -4.51 -7.22 5.98
C ILE A 53 -5.66 -7.00 6.97
N SER A 54 -5.36 -6.55 8.18
CA SER A 54 -6.39 -6.38 9.22
C SER A 54 -7.43 -5.30 8.86
N PRO A 55 -8.70 -5.45 9.30
CA PRO A 55 -9.68 -4.36 9.24
C PRO A 55 -9.16 -3.07 9.89
N GLY A 56 -9.42 -1.91 9.28
CA GLY A 56 -8.92 -0.62 9.79
C GLY A 56 -7.41 -0.40 9.57
N GLU A 57 -6.72 -1.28 8.86
CA GLU A 57 -5.31 -1.08 8.52
C GLU A 57 -5.15 0.07 7.52
N TYR A 58 -4.02 0.77 7.60
CA TYR A 58 -3.66 1.82 6.63
C TYR A 58 -2.68 1.24 5.62
N ILE A 59 -3.05 1.31 4.34
CA ILE A 59 -2.18 0.93 3.23
C ILE A 59 -1.90 2.11 2.33
N ILE A 60 -0.69 2.14 1.78
CA ILE A 60 -0.27 3.06 0.73
C ILE A 60 0.09 2.23 -0.49
N VAL A 61 -0.45 2.58 -1.65
CA VAL A 61 -0.12 1.95 -2.94
C VAL A 61 0.48 3.02 -3.84
N VAL A 62 1.70 2.81 -4.31
CA VAL A 62 2.43 3.75 -5.16
C VAL A 62 2.93 3.10 -6.44
N ASP A 63 2.84 3.83 -7.55
CA ASP A 63 3.31 3.42 -8.89
C ASP A 63 2.70 2.07 -9.37
N PHE A 64 1.54 1.72 -8.82
CA PHE A 64 0.87 0.46 -9.07
C PHE A 64 -0.61 0.58 -8.77
N SER A 65 -1.39 -0.31 -9.39
CA SER A 65 -2.82 -0.45 -9.18
C SER A 65 -3.19 -1.89 -8.94
N PHE A 66 -3.78 -2.17 -7.77
CA PHE A 66 -4.54 -3.40 -7.60
C PHE A 66 -5.78 -3.36 -8.51
N LYS A 67 -6.16 -4.53 -9.02
CA LYS A 67 -7.42 -4.66 -9.74
C LYS A 67 -8.61 -4.41 -8.81
N PRO A 68 -9.79 -4.02 -9.33
CA PRO A 68 -10.98 -3.83 -8.53
C PRO A 68 -11.35 -5.05 -7.67
N GLU A 69 -11.12 -6.26 -8.18
CA GLU A 69 -11.36 -7.53 -7.46
C GLU A 69 -10.58 -7.66 -6.16
N VAL A 70 -9.46 -6.96 -6.01
CA VAL A 70 -8.61 -6.91 -4.81
C VAL A 70 -8.91 -5.65 -3.98
N MET A 71 -9.07 -4.49 -4.64
CA MET A 71 -9.26 -3.22 -3.95
C MET A 71 -10.64 -3.12 -3.26
N ILE A 72 -11.70 -3.61 -3.91
CA ILE A 72 -13.07 -3.52 -3.38
C ILE A 72 -13.22 -4.29 -2.06
N PRO A 73 -12.78 -5.58 -1.94
CA PRO A 73 -12.83 -6.29 -0.67
C PRO A 73 -12.05 -5.59 0.45
N LEU A 74 -10.87 -5.03 0.16
CA LEU A 74 -10.09 -4.27 1.16
C LEU A 74 -10.85 -3.05 1.67
N LEU A 75 -11.46 -2.27 0.77
CA LEU A 75 -12.28 -1.13 1.14
C LEU A 75 -13.51 -1.55 1.97
N GLN A 76 -14.19 -2.63 1.58
CA GLN A 76 -15.33 -3.19 2.33
C GLN A 76 -14.91 -3.71 3.72
N LYS A 77 -13.70 -4.25 3.85
CA LYS A 77 -13.09 -4.64 5.14
C LYS A 77 -12.73 -3.43 6.02
N GLY A 78 -12.91 -2.21 5.52
CA GLY A 78 -12.62 -0.97 6.25
C GLY A 78 -11.14 -0.62 6.26
N VAL A 79 -10.35 -1.08 5.28
CA VAL A 79 -8.96 -0.67 5.10
C VAL A 79 -8.91 0.77 4.59
N HIS A 80 -8.04 1.59 5.17
CA HIS A 80 -7.79 2.96 4.72
C HIS A 80 -6.72 2.95 3.64
N VAL A 81 -7.09 3.36 2.42
CA VAL A 81 -6.21 3.31 1.25
C VAL A 81 -5.78 4.71 0.84
N THR A 82 -4.47 4.92 0.73
CA THR A 82 -3.88 6.01 -0.06
C THR A 82 -3.31 5.42 -1.33
N TRP A 83 -3.76 5.89 -2.49
CA TRP A 83 -3.36 5.36 -3.80
C TRP A 83 -2.85 6.49 -4.68
N ILE A 84 -1.62 6.34 -5.16
CA ILE A 84 -0.93 7.33 -5.99
C ILE A 84 -0.34 6.59 -7.19
N ASP A 85 -0.98 6.73 -8.34
CA ASP A 85 -0.56 6.06 -9.56
C ASP A 85 -0.74 6.98 -10.78
N HIS A 86 0.07 6.76 -11.81
CA HIS A 86 0.08 7.50 -13.07
C HIS A 86 -0.20 6.59 -14.29
N HIS A 87 -0.30 5.27 -14.10
CA HIS A 87 -0.67 4.35 -15.16
C HIS A 87 -2.09 4.60 -15.65
N LYS A 88 -2.30 4.61 -16.97
CA LYS A 88 -3.65 4.76 -17.56
C LYS A 88 -4.66 3.74 -17.02
N THR A 89 -4.18 2.53 -16.69
CA THR A 89 -4.99 1.43 -16.18
C THR A 89 -5.66 1.80 -14.85
N ALA A 90 -5.01 2.63 -14.04
CA ALA A 90 -5.60 3.18 -12.82
C ALA A 90 -6.89 3.94 -13.09
N ALA A 91 -6.94 4.72 -14.17
CA ALA A 91 -8.13 5.48 -14.56
C ALA A 91 -9.23 4.62 -15.19
N GLU A 92 -8.92 3.37 -15.53
CA GLU A 92 -9.86 2.41 -16.13
C GLU A 92 -10.52 1.51 -15.06
N TYR A 93 -10.09 1.61 -13.80
CA TYR A 93 -10.57 0.82 -12.66
C TYR A 93 -11.59 1.53 -11.77
#